data_AF-A0A4U0VW49-F1
#
_entry.id   AF-A0A4U0VW49-F1
#
_cell.length_a   1.000
_cell.length_b   1.000
_cell.length_c   1.000
_cell.angle_alpha   90.00
_cell.angle_beta   90.00
_cell.angle_gamma   90.00
#
_symmetry.space_group_name_H-M   'P 1'
#
loop_
_entity.id
_entity.type
_entity.pdbx_description
1 polymer ?
#
loop_
_entity_poly.entity_id
_entity_poly.type
_entity_poly.pdbx_seq_one_letter_code
_entity_poly.pdbx_strand_id
1 'polypeptide(L)'
;ADTQNIHSASIAVRAILRLYNAAYGRDHEKTQALLGRILVFSVSHNNQLVNLYGHYAVASSSNDKTDGTAEELQYFRYGIAMFSLTMYEGRDRYNAYNFIRNVYDNLAQRTGLSFTTSDLAVNDDDSQQDSEVTMSQDDSGFKTPGEPASVSLRHENRKIREQMDKLLLQLQKQREDSEQQRKESKEQLQRQGQESKGQMDKLLKQLEEQRKDSEQQRKESKEQLDRLLAMVTGSKRIES
;
A
#
# COMPACT_ATOMS: atom_id res chain seq x y z
N ALA A 1 8.50 10.64 16.70
CA ALA A 1 7.52 11.19 15.75
C ALA A 1 8.17 12.13 14.72
N ASP A 2 9.02 13.06 15.13
CA ASP A 2 9.41 14.21 14.29
C ASP A 2 10.06 13.86 12.95
N THR A 3 11.09 13.02 12.93
CA THR A 3 11.81 12.66 11.70
C THR A 3 10.92 11.98 10.66
N GLN A 4 10.04 11.08 11.11
CA GLN A 4 9.09 10.39 10.22
C GLN A 4 8.06 11.37 9.65
N ASN A 5 7.57 12.30 10.47
CA ASN A 5 6.62 13.33 10.05
C ASN A 5 7.22 14.30 9.03
N ILE A 6 8.48 14.69 9.19
CA ILE A 6 9.17 15.55 8.22
C ILE A 6 9.26 14.82 6.87
N HIS A 7 9.63 13.54 6.88
CA HIS A 7 9.74 12.76 5.65
C HIS A 7 8.39 12.59 4.94
N SER A 8 7.36 12.15 5.67
CA SER A 8 6.02 11.93 5.10
C SER A 8 5.40 13.23 4.59
N ALA A 9 5.54 14.34 5.33
CA ALA A 9 5.02 15.63 4.91
C ALA A 9 5.74 16.16 3.65
N SER A 10 7.06 15.95 3.53
CA SER A 10 7.80 16.34 2.33
C SER A 10 7.30 15.60 1.08
N ILE A 11 7.01 14.29 1.21
CA ILE A 11 6.42 13.49 0.13
C ILE A 11 5.05 14.05 -0.25
N ALA A 12 4.20 14.35 0.73
CA ALA A 12 2.85 14.88 0.48
C ALA A 12 2.88 16.26 -0.20
N VAL A 13 3.72 17.19 0.27
CA VAL A 13 3.93 18.50 -0.37
C VAL A 13 4.39 18.33 -1.82
N ARG A 14 5.36 17.44 -2.06
CA ARG A 14 5.84 17.11 -3.40
C ARG A 14 4.75 16.55 -4.31
N ALA A 15 3.90 15.67 -3.78
CA ALA A 15 2.79 15.06 -4.53
C ALA A 15 1.74 16.12 -4.94
N ILE A 16 1.36 17.02 -4.03
CA ILE A 16 0.41 18.11 -4.31
C ILE A 16 0.96 19.01 -5.43
N LEU A 17 2.23 19.41 -5.34
CA LEU A 17 2.85 20.26 -6.37
C LEU A 17 2.97 19.54 -7.71
N ARG A 18 3.32 18.25 -7.73
CA ARG A 18 3.36 17.45 -8.96
C ARG A 18 1.97 17.33 -9.60
N LEU A 19 0.92 17.17 -8.80
CA LEU A 19 -0.46 17.12 -9.30
C LEU A 19 -0.84 18.45 -9.97
N TYR A 20 -0.56 19.59 -9.33
CA TYR A 20 -0.84 20.90 -9.92
C TYR A 20 0.01 21.18 -11.16
N ASN A 21 1.30 20.84 -11.13
CA ASN A 21 2.17 20.91 -12.29
C ASN A 21 1.61 20.10 -13.47
N ALA A 22 1.14 18.88 -13.22
CA ALA A 22 0.57 18.01 -14.26
C ALA A 22 -0.78 18.52 -14.78
N ALA A 23 -1.62 19.10 -13.91
CA ALA A 23 -2.95 19.56 -14.28
C ALA A 23 -2.96 20.93 -14.97
N TYR A 24 -2.10 21.85 -14.55
CA TYR A 24 -2.13 23.25 -14.99
C TYR A 24 -0.83 23.72 -15.67
N GLY A 25 0.26 22.98 -15.52
CA GLY A 25 1.60 23.43 -15.91
C GLY A 25 2.32 24.16 -14.77
N ARG A 26 3.65 24.23 -14.90
CA ARG A 26 4.55 24.80 -13.87
C ARG A 26 4.36 26.30 -13.68
N ASP A 27 4.32 27.06 -14.76
CA ASP A 27 4.27 28.53 -14.73
C ASP A 27 2.85 29.09 -14.56
N HIS A 28 1.87 28.21 -14.41
CA HIS A 28 0.49 28.59 -14.21
C HIS A 28 0.30 29.22 -12.82
N GLU A 29 -0.49 30.29 -12.73
CA GLU A 29 -0.74 31.05 -11.50
C GLU A 29 -1.17 30.15 -10.33
N LYS A 30 -2.13 29.24 -10.56
CA LYS A 30 -2.57 28.25 -9.56
C LYS A 30 -1.44 27.41 -8.98
N THR A 31 -0.47 27.03 -9.80
CA THR A 31 0.67 26.20 -9.40
C THR A 31 1.68 27.05 -8.63
N GLN A 32 2.01 28.24 -9.15
CA GLN A 32 2.91 29.18 -8.49
C GLN A 32 2.38 29.64 -7.13
N ALA A 33 1.06 29.82 -7.01
CA ALA A 33 0.41 30.20 -5.77
C ALA A 33 0.58 29.17 -4.62
N LEU A 34 1.00 27.94 -4.91
CA LEU A 34 1.28 26.94 -3.88
C LEU A 34 2.65 27.09 -3.24
N LEU A 35 3.61 27.71 -3.93
CA LEU A 35 4.96 27.90 -3.41
C LEU A 35 4.93 28.89 -2.23
N GLY A 36 5.65 28.55 -1.16
CA GLY A 36 5.68 29.31 0.08
C GLY A 36 4.43 29.18 0.96
N ARG A 37 3.37 28.49 0.49
CA ARG A 37 2.16 28.26 1.29
C ARG A 37 2.25 26.93 2.03
N ILE A 38 1.67 26.89 3.23
CA ILE A 38 1.51 25.64 3.99
C ILE A 38 0.51 24.76 3.24
N LEU A 39 0.99 23.60 2.76
CA LEU A 39 0.17 22.64 2.02
C LEU A 39 -0.18 21.42 2.88
N VAL A 40 0.65 21.11 3.87
CA VAL A 40 0.51 19.91 4.71
C VAL A 40 0.74 20.29 6.16
N PHE A 41 -0.07 19.74 7.07
CA PHE A 41 0.13 19.84 8.50
C PHE A 41 0.66 18.51 9.06
N SER A 42 1.48 18.56 10.11
CA SER A 42 1.88 17.37 10.85
C SER A 42 1.85 17.63 12.35
N VAL A 43 1.44 16.62 13.12
CA VAL A 43 1.49 16.64 14.58
C VAL A 43 2.59 15.71 15.07
N SER A 44 3.53 16.27 15.82
CA SER A 44 4.63 15.55 16.44
C SER A 44 4.46 15.59 17.94
N HIS A 45 4.72 14.50 18.64
CA HIS A 45 4.52 14.44 20.08
C HIS A 45 5.64 13.66 20.78
N ASN A 46 5.78 13.94 22.06
CA ASN A 46 6.47 13.11 23.04
C ASN A 46 5.59 13.05 24.31
N ASN A 47 6.15 12.53 25.41
CA ASN A 47 5.39 12.34 26.65
C ASN A 47 4.98 13.65 27.36
N GLN A 48 5.44 14.81 26.89
CA GLN A 48 5.24 16.10 27.56
C GLN A 48 4.69 17.21 26.64
N LEU A 49 4.96 17.12 25.34
CA LEU A 49 4.72 18.19 24.38
C LEU A 49 4.10 17.62 23.10
N VAL A 50 3.19 18.39 22.53
CA VAL A 50 2.63 18.18 21.20
C VAL A 50 2.93 19.41 20.35
N ASN A 51 3.62 19.23 19.23
CA ASN A 51 3.98 20.28 18.29
C ASN A 51 3.18 20.13 17.00
N LEU A 52 2.57 21.23 16.58
CA LEU A 52 1.91 21.36 15.30
C LEU A 52 2.83 22.09 14.32
N TYR A 53 3.01 21.50 13.15
CA TYR A 53 3.84 22.06 12.10
C TYR A 53 3.08 22.20 10.79
N GLY A 54 3.42 23.24 10.04
CA GLY A 54 3.05 23.41 8.64
C GLY A 54 4.25 23.12 7.74
N HIS A 55 4.02 22.44 6.62
CA HIS A 55 5.04 22.11 5.63
C HIS A 55 4.72 22.75 4.30
N TYR A 56 5.75 23.29 3.67
CA TYR A 56 5.67 24.05 2.43
C TYR A 56 6.91 23.81 1.56
N ALA A 57 6.82 24.17 0.29
CA ALA A 57 7.96 24.14 -0.61
C ALA A 57 8.27 25.54 -1.15
N VAL A 58 9.54 25.78 -1.47
CA VAL A 58 10.03 27.01 -2.10
C VAL A 58 10.84 26.62 -3.33
N ALA A 59 10.79 27.45 -4.38
CA ALA A 59 11.67 27.30 -5.53
C ALA A 59 13.14 27.44 -5.12
N SER A 60 13.95 26.46 -5.47
CA SER A 60 15.40 26.50 -5.31
C SER A 60 15.98 27.47 -6.33
N SER A 61 16.90 28.36 -5.91
CA SER A 61 17.61 29.27 -6.82
C SER A 61 18.89 28.65 -7.40
N SER A 62 19.01 27.32 -7.39
CA SER A 62 20.22 26.63 -7.80
C SER A 62 20.34 26.63 -9.33
N ASN A 63 21.26 27.47 -9.84
CA ASN A 63 21.57 27.68 -11.26
C ASN A 63 22.15 26.45 -12.01
N ASP A 64 22.00 25.23 -11.49
CA ASP A 64 22.52 24.05 -12.17
C ASP A 64 21.42 23.44 -13.05
N LYS A 65 21.38 23.94 -14.30
CA LYS A 65 20.51 23.42 -15.35
C LYS A 65 21.04 22.06 -15.81
N THR A 66 20.75 21.02 -15.04
CA THR A 66 20.77 19.65 -15.54
C THR A 66 19.36 19.07 -15.40
N ASP A 67 18.67 19.05 -16.56
CA ASP A 67 17.53 18.20 -16.87
C ASP A 67 16.22 18.36 -16.05
N GLY A 68 15.51 19.45 -16.33
CA GLY A 68 14.06 19.44 -16.64
C GLY A 68 13.03 18.74 -15.72
N THR A 69 13.37 18.41 -14.47
CA THR A 69 12.48 17.63 -13.58
C THR A 69 12.18 18.35 -12.27
N ALA A 70 11.12 17.91 -11.56
CA ALA A 70 10.57 18.48 -10.32
C ALA A 70 11.50 18.36 -9.08
N GLU A 71 12.80 18.56 -9.28
CA GLU A 71 13.89 18.45 -8.31
C GLU A 71 14.39 19.81 -7.83
N GLU A 72 13.87 20.90 -8.37
CA GLU A 72 14.26 22.28 -8.04
C GLU A 72 13.46 22.87 -6.86
N LEU A 73 12.88 22.05 -5.99
CA LEU A 73 12.06 22.51 -4.86
C LEU A 73 12.70 22.10 -3.54
N GLN A 74 12.82 23.07 -2.63
CA GLN A 74 13.26 22.83 -1.26
C GLN A 74 12.05 22.78 -0.34
N TYR A 75 12.05 21.84 0.60
CA TYR A 75 10.93 21.57 1.51
C TYR A 75 11.28 22.05 2.90
N PHE A 76 10.38 22.80 3.50
CA PHE A 76 10.58 23.44 4.79
C PHE A 76 9.40 23.18 5.72
N ARG A 77 9.67 23.35 7.00
CA ARG A 77 8.70 23.22 8.08
C ARG A 77 8.64 24.51 8.88
N TYR A 78 7.44 24.91 9.27
CA TYR A 78 7.15 26.03 10.15
C TYR A 78 6.46 25.54 11.43
N GLY A 79 6.95 25.98 12.59
CA GLY A 79 6.31 25.71 13.89
C GLY A 79 5.08 26.59 14.07
N ILE A 80 3.91 25.97 14.15
CA ILE A 80 2.63 26.70 14.27
C ILE A 80 2.25 26.85 15.74
N ALA A 81 2.31 25.76 16.50
CA ALA A 81 1.93 25.75 17.89
C ALA A 81 2.64 24.63 18.64
N MET A 82 2.82 24.83 19.94
CA MET A 82 3.31 23.84 20.87
C MET A 82 2.38 23.81 22.07
N PHE A 83 1.88 22.62 22.40
CA PHE A 83 1.00 22.38 23.53
C PHE A 83 1.72 21.53 24.56
N SER A 84 1.60 21.89 25.84
CA SER A 84 2.12 21.08 26.93
C SER A 84 1.05 20.18 27.51
N LEU A 85 1.39 18.91 27.70
CA LEU A 85 0.55 17.92 28.36
C LEU A 85 0.67 18.00 29.89
N THR A 86 1.78 18.53 30.39
CA THR A 86 2.14 18.48 31.82
C THR A 86 2.29 19.86 32.47
N MET A 87 2.61 20.91 31.71
CA MET A 87 2.67 22.27 32.28
C MET A 87 1.27 22.79 32.61
N TYR A 88 1.20 23.73 33.56
CA TYR A 88 -0.03 24.39 33.99
C TYR A 88 -1.15 23.39 34.36
N GLU A 89 -0.79 22.33 35.09
CA GLU A 89 -1.73 21.28 35.53
C GLU A 89 -2.46 20.58 34.36
N GLY A 90 -1.84 20.55 33.18
CA GLY A 90 -2.43 19.93 32.00
C GLY A 90 -3.56 20.75 31.39
N ARG A 91 -3.63 22.06 31.63
CA ARG A 91 -4.62 22.96 30.99
C ARG A 91 -4.71 22.78 29.47
N ASP A 92 -3.56 22.56 28.82
CA ASP A 92 -3.49 22.44 27.37
C ASP A 92 -3.57 21.00 26.85
N ARG A 93 -3.84 20.02 27.74
CA ARG A 93 -3.80 18.58 27.43
C ARG A 93 -4.73 18.18 26.28
N TYR A 94 -5.85 18.88 26.13
CA TYR A 94 -6.84 18.61 25.07
C TYR A 94 -6.72 19.53 23.85
N ASN A 95 -5.85 20.54 23.88
CA ASN A 95 -5.79 21.52 22.78
C ASN A 95 -5.38 20.88 21.45
N ALA A 96 -4.40 19.97 21.48
CA ALA A 96 -3.99 19.24 20.28
C ALA A 96 -5.09 18.32 19.75
N TYR A 97 -5.80 17.63 20.65
CA TYR A 97 -6.94 16.78 20.29
C TYR A 97 -8.07 17.60 19.68
N ASN A 98 -8.48 18.68 20.34
CA ASN A 98 -9.54 19.58 19.86
C ASN A 98 -9.17 20.20 18.52
N PHE A 99 -7.91 20.60 18.31
CA PHE A 99 -7.44 21.10 17.02
C PHE A 99 -7.66 20.07 15.90
N ILE A 100 -7.21 18.82 16.12
CA ILE A 100 -7.32 17.77 15.11
C ILE A 100 -8.77 17.39 14.85
N ARG A 101 -9.58 17.25 15.90
CA ARG A 101 -11.02 17.02 15.78
C ARG A 101 -11.69 18.10 14.94
N ASN A 102 -11.43 19.38 15.25
CA ASN A 102 -12.00 20.50 14.51
C ASN A 102 -11.58 20.51 13.03
N VAL A 103 -10.34 20.09 12.71
CA VAL A 103 -9.89 19.94 11.33
C VAL A 103 -10.68 18.87 10.59
N TYR A 104 -10.88 17.70 11.21
CA TYR A 104 -11.66 16.62 10.62
C TYR A 104 -13.13 17.01 10.46
N ASP A 105 -13.74 17.62 11.48
CA ASP A 105 -15.13 18.07 11.43
C ASP A 105 -15.35 19.08 10.28
N ASN A 106 -14.44 20.05 10.12
CA ASN A 106 -14.50 21.00 9.01
C ASN A 106 -14.25 20.32 7.65
N LEU A 107 -13.32 19.38 7.56
CA LEU A 107 -13.01 18.69 6.31
C LEU A 107 -14.18 17.80 5.87
N ALA A 108 -14.78 17.05 6.81
CA ALA A 108 -15.93 16.20 6.56
C ALA A 108 -17.12 17.00 6.04
N GLN A 109 -17.41 18.14 6.68
CA GLN A 109 -18.45 19.07 6.22
C GLN A 109 -18.20 19.59 4.80
N ARG A 110 -16.94 19.92 4.47
CA ARG A 110 -16.59 20.52 3.16
C ARG A 110 -16.53 19.53 2.01
N THR A 111 -16.16 18.28 2.28
CA THR A 111 -15.88 17.28 1.24
C THR A 111 -16.98 16.22 1.10
N GLY A 112 -17.92 16.16 2.05
CA GLY A 112 -18.91 15.09 2.13
C GLY A 112 -18.31 13.72 2.48
N LEU A 113 -16.99 13.66 2.73
CA LEU A 113 -16.30 12.48 3.23
C LEU A 113 -16.54 12.42 4.74
N SER A 114 -17.52 11.62 5.15
CA SER A 114 -17.77 11.34 6.56
C SER A 114 -16.68 10.41 7.08
N PHE A 115 -15.62 10.97 7.65
CA PHE A 115 -14.74 10.24 8.57
C PHE A 115 -15.45 10.27 9.92
N THR A 116 -16.19 9.22 10.26
CA THR A 116 -16.89 9.23 11.56
C THR A 116 -15.85 9.08 12.66
N THR A 117 -16.05 9.76 13.79
CA THR A 117 -15.24 9.52 15.01
C THR A 117 -15.28 8.04 15.43
N SER A 118 -16.30 7.28 15.00
CA SER A 118 -16.38 5.83 15.15
C SER A 118 -15.30 5.06 14.40
N ASP A 119 -14.73 5.60 13.31
CA ASP A 119 -13.61 4.99 12.57
C ASP A 119 -12.28 5.14 13.31
N LEU A 120 -12.21 6.09 14.26
CA LEU A 120 -11.10 6.34 15.17
C LEU A 120 -11.58 5.99 16.58
N ALA A 121 -11.65 4.71 16.95
CA ALA A 121 -12.15 4.16 18.24
C ALA A 121 -11.94 5.03 19.51
N VAL A 122 -12.66 6.13 19.64
CA VAL A 122 -12.52 7.15 20.69
C VAL A 122 -13.95 7.54 21.04
N ASN A 123 -14.36 7.09 22.23
CA ASN A 123 -15.68 7.37 22.77
C ASN A 123 -15.79 8.86 23.12
N ASP A 124 -16.89 9.49 22.71
CA ASP A 124 -17.17 10.92 22.89
C ASP A 124 -17.42 11.35 24.36
N ASP A 125 -17.56 10.39 25.29
CA ASP A 125 -18.17 10.64 26.63
C ASP A 125 -17.18 11.03 27.75
N ASP A 126 -15.86 10.86 27.55
CA ASP A 126 -14.90 10.87 28.67
C ASP A 126 -14.15 12.20 28.89
N SER A 127 -14.45 13.24 28.10
CA SER A 127 -13.59 14.44 28.04
C SER A 127 -14.04 15.64 28.88
N GLN A 128 -15.12 15.53 29.67
CA GLN A 128 -15.65 16.68 30.42
C GLN A 128 -15.83 16.52 31.94
N GLN A 129 -15.53 15.38 32.58
CA GLN A 129 -15.88 15.19 34.00
C GLN A 129 -14.81 15.49 35.06
N ASP A 130 -13.58 15.86 34.71
CA ASP A 130 -12.51 16.09 35.71
C ASP A 130 -12.34 17.56 36.14
N SER A 131 -13.43 18.32 36.25
CA SER A 131 -13.36 19.68 36.80
C SER A 131 -14.62 20.06 37.57
N GLU A 132 -14.87 19.38 38.69
CA GLU A 132 -15.59 20.01 39.80
C GLU A 132 -14.80 19.91 41.12
N VAL A 133 -14.42 21.12 41.54
CA VAL A 133 -14.02 21.58 42.86
C VAL A 133 -14.66 20.77 44.01
N THR A 134 -13.85 20.28 44.95
CA THR A 134 -14.32 20.02 46.32
C THR A 134 -13.39 20.68 47.32
N MET A 135 -13.67 21.95 47.59
CA MET A 135 -13.40 22.61 48.87
C MET A 135 -14.68 22.53 49.69
N SER A 136 -14.71 21.68 50.72
CA SER A 136 -15.42 21.92 51.99
C SER A 136 -15.29 20.71 52.93
N GLN A 137 -14.89 21.00 54.17
CA GLN A 137 -15.05 20.15 55.35
C GLN A 137 -16.50 19.64 55.47
N ASP A 138 -16.70 18.37 55.81
CA ASP A 138 -17.20 17.99 57.15
C ASP A 138 -17.22 16.46 57.38
N ASP A 139 -17.14 16.15 58.66
CA ASP A 139 -17.12 14.86 59.35
C ASP A 139 -18.38 13.99 59.11
N SER A 140 -18.19 12.71 58.74
CA SER A 140 -18.92 11.55 59.30
C SER A 140 -18.74 10.24 58.50
N GLY A 141 -18.22 9.21 59.18
CA GLY A 141 -18.49 7.79 58.89
C GLY A 141 -17.57 7.09 57.88
N PHE A 142 -16.71 6.20 58.39
CA PHE A 142 -15.93 5.26 57.58
C PHE A 142 -16.87 4.32 56.80
N LYS A 143 -17.10 4.59 55.51
CA LYS A 143 -17.67 3.63 54.57
C LYS A 143 -16.52 2.92 53.86
N THR A 144 -16.51 1.59 53.90
CA THR A 144 -15.57 0.78 53.12
C THR A 144 -15.66 1.18 51.65
N PRO A 145 -14.54 1.55 50.99
CA PRO A 145 -14.57 1.91 49.57
C PRO A 145 -15.09 0.74 48.74
N GLY A 146 -16.04 1.03 47.84
CA GLY A 146 -16.43 0.09 46.78
C GLY A 146 -15.22 -0.31 45.94
N GLU A 147 -15.25 -1.50 45.36
CA GLU A 147 -14.12 -2.04 44.59
C GLU A 147 -13.61 -1.02 43.56
N PRO A 148 -12.29 -0.76 43.52
CA PRO A 148 -11.74 0.24 42.64
C PRO A 148 -11.99 -0.14 41.18
N ALA A 149 -12.27 0.86 40.34
CA ALA A 149 -12.48 0.75 38.89
C ALA A 149 -11.41 -0.07 38.13
N SER A 150 -10.25 -0.31 38.77
CA SER A 150 -9.16 -1.15 38.29
C SER A 150 -9.51 -2.63 38.09
N VAL A 151 -10.53 -3.18 38.75
CA VAL A 151 -10.94 -4.59 38.57
C VAL A 151 -11.82 -4.77 37.33
N SER A 152 -12.74 -3.84 37.06
CA SER A 152 -13.57 -3.85 35.84
C SER A 152 -12.69 -3.72 34.59
N LEU A 153 -11.75 -2.77 34.61
CA LEU A 153 -10.81 -2.54 33.51
C LEU A 153 -9.93 -3.77 33.22
N ARG A 154 -9.58 -4.56 34.23
CA ARG A 154 -8.81 -5.81 34.06
C ARG A 154 -9.62 -6.91 33.36
N HIS A 155 -10.92 -7.00 33.63
CA HIS A 155 -11.80 -7.97 32.98
C HIS A 155 -12.03 -7.60 31.51
N GLU A 156 -12.24 -6.32 31.20
CA GLU A 156 -12.34 -5.84 29.82
C GLU A 156 -11.05 -6.07 29.04
N ASN A 157 -9.90 -5.73 29.62
CA ASN A 157 -8.60 -5.99 28.99
C ASN A 157 -8.35 -7.48 28.74
N ARG A 158 -8.81 -8.38 29.62
CA ARG A 158 -8.74 -9.83 29.39
C ARG A 158 -9.61 -10.25 28.22
N LYS A 159 -10.85 -9.75 28.16
CA LYS A 159 -11.80 -10.03 27.08
C LYS A 159 -11.28 -9.55 25.72
N ILE A 160 -10.66 -8.36 25.69
CA ILE A 160 -10.03 -7.82 24.47
C ILE A 160 -8.87 -8.71 24.01
N ARG A 161 -8.03 -9.18 24.93
CA ARG A 161 -6.93 -10.11 24.60
C ARG A 161 -7.45 -11.42 24.00
N GLU A 162 -8.48 -12.00 24.60
CA GLU A 162 -9.11 -13.23 24.08
C GLU A 162 -9.74 -13.02 22.69
N GLN A 163 -10.32 -11.84 22.42
CA GLN A 163 -10.82 -11.48 21.09
C GLN A 163 -9.69 -11.30 20.08
N MET A 164 -8.59 -10.65 20.48
CA MET A 164 -7.40 -10.48 19.65
C MET A 164 -6.76 -11.83 19.28
N ASP A 165 -6.66 -12.77 20.23
CA ASP A 165 -6.12 -14.10 19.98
C ASP A 165 -6.99 -14.90 19.01
N LYS A 166 -8.32 -14.80 19.14
CA LYS A 166 -9.26 -15.41 18.18
C LYS A 166 -9.11 -14.81 16.78
N LEU A 167 -8.94 -13.50 16.67
CA LEU A 167 -8.76 -12.82 15.39
C LEU A 167 -7.43 -13.22 14.73
N LEU A 168 -6.34 -13.30 15.51
CA LEU A 168 -5.04 -13.77 15.03
C LEU A 168 -5.12 -15.20 14.49
N LEU A 169 -5.79 -16.10 15.22
CA LEU A 169 -5.96 -17.48 14.78
C LEU A 169 -6.76 -17.57 13.47
N GLN A 170 -7.79 -16.73 13.31
CA GLN A 170 -8.57 -16.66 12.08
C GLN A 170 -7.74 -16.16 10.89
N LEU A 171 -6.92 -15.11 11.08
CA LEU A 171 -6.02 -14.60 10.04
C LEU A 171 -4.97 -15.63 9.63
N GLN A 172 -4.41 -16.35 10.60
CA GLN A 172 -3.42 -17.38 10.32
C GLN A 172 -4.05 -18.52 9.50
N LYS A 173 -5.22 -19.01 9.89
CA LYS A 173 -5.94 -20.04 9.15
C LYS A 173 -6.25 -19.58 7.72
N GLN A 174 -6.70 -18.34 7.54
CA GLN A 174 -6.97 -17.79 6.21
C GLN A 174 -5.71 -17.71 5.34
N ARG A 175 -4.54 -17.42 5.92
CA ARG A 175 -3.26 -17.48 5.19
C ARG A 175 -2.90 -18.89 4.78
N GLU A 176 -3.01 -19.86 5.69
CA GLU A 176 -2.71 -21.27 5.42
C GLU A 176 -3.61 -21.81 4.29
N ASP A 177 -4.91 -21.55 4.35
CA ASP A 177 -5.87 -21.92 3.31
C ASP A 177 -5.52 -21.28 1.95
N SER A 178 -5.15 -19.99 1.96
CA SER A 178 -4.76 -19.27 0.73
C SER A 178 -3.45 -19.80 0.14
N GLU A 179 -2.46 -20.13 0.97
CA GLU A 179 -1.20 -20.72 0.53
C GLU A 179 -1.40 -22.11 -0.06
N GLN A 180 -2.26 -22.91 0.56
CA GLN A 180 -2.59 -24.24 0.07
C GLN A 180 -3.29 -24.17 -1.29
N GLN A 181 -4.27 -23.29 -1.44
CA GLN A 181 -4.96 -23.08 -2.73
C GLN A 181 -3.99 -22.62 -3.82
N ARG A 182 -3.03 -21.74 -3.47
CA ARG A 182 -2.00 -21.29 -4.41
C ARG A 182 -1.06 -22.43 -4.83
N LYS A 183 -0.71 -23.32 -3.90
CA LYS A 183 0.16 -24.47 -4.16
C LYS A 183 -0.55 -25.47 -5.08
N GLU A 184 -1.81 -25.81 -4.78
CA GLU A 184 -2.63 -26.69 -5.61
C GLU A 184 -2.81 -26.14 -7.03
N SER A 185 -3.12 -24.85 -7.16
CA SER A 185 -3.24 -24.19 -8.46
C SER A 185 -1.94 -24.25 -9.26
N LYS A 186 -0.79 -24.02 -8.61
CA LYS A 186 0.53 -24.10 -9.24
C LYS A 186 0.86 -25.52 -9.70
N GLU A 187 0.57 -26.52 -8.88
CA GLU A 187 0.79 -27.94 -9.22
C GLU A 187 -0.10 -28.36 -10.39
N GLN A 188 -1.36 -27.92 -10.42
CA GLN A 188 -2.28 -28.19 -11.54
C GLN A 188 -1.76 -27.60 -12.85
N LEU A 189 -1.31 -26.34 -12.84
CA LEU A 189 -0.76 -25.70 -14.03
C LEU A 189 0.52 -26.39 -14.52
N GLN A 190 1.36 -26.85 -13.59
CA GLN A 190 2.58 -27.58 -13.93
C GLN A 190 2.28 -28.94 -14.56
N ARG A 191 1.28 -29.68 -14.05
CA ARG A 191 0.82 -30.94 -14.63
C ARG A 191 0.28 -30.73 -16.05
N GLN A 192 -0.60 -29.74 -16.24
CA GLN A 192 -1.15 -29.42 -17.56
C GLN A 192 -0.04 -29.03 -18.54
N GLY A 193 0.97 -28.29 -18.09
CA GLY A 193 2.14 -27.94 -18.90
C GLY A 193 2.98 -29.16 -19.29
N GLN A 194 3.20 -30.11 -18.37
CA GLN A 194 3.91 -31.35 -18.68
C GLN A 194 3.14 -32.25 -19.64
N GLU A 195 1.83 -32.38 -19.45
CA GLU A 195 0.95 -33.15 -20.34
C GLU A 195 0.93 -32.56 -21.76
N SER A 196 0.78 -31.25 -21.88
CA SER A 196 0.81 -30.55 -23.17
C SER A 196 2.16 -30.69 -23.87
N LYS A 197 3.28 -30.56 -23.15
CA LYS A 197 4.61 -30.83 -23.70
C LYS A 197 4.74 -32.28 -24.18
N GLY A 198 4.30 -33.26 -23.39
CA GLY A 198 4.34 -34.66 -23.77
C GLY A 198 3.47 -34.99 -24.99
N GLN A 199 2.32 -34.31 -25.15
CA GLN A 199 1.50 -34.42 -26.36
C GLN A 199 2.20 -33.83 -27.59
N MET A 200 2.84 -32.67 -27.44
CA MET A 200 3.59 -32.02 -28.51
C MET A 200 4.78 -32.88 -28.97
N ASP A 201 5.54 -33.47 -28.03
CA ASP A 201 6.67 -34.34 -28.34
C ASP A 201 6.22 -35.59 -29.11
N LYS A 202 5.07 -36.17 -28.75
CA LYS A 202 4.48 -37.29 -29.50
C LYS A 202 4.10 -36.88 -30.92
N LEU A 203 3.49 -35.72 -31.09
CA LEU A 203 3.10 -35.20 -32.41
C LEU A 203 4.33 -34.93 -33.29
N LEU A 204 5.38 -34.34 -32.71
CA LEU A 204 6.66 -34.11 -33.39
C LEU A 204 7.28 -35.43 -33.87
N LYS A 205 7.28 -36.46 -33.03
CA LYS A 205 7.80 -37.77 -33.40
C LYS A 205 7.02 -38.42 -34.55
N GLN A 206 5.69 -38.31 -34.54
CA GLN A 206 4.84 -38.79 -35.64
C GLN A 206 5.11 -38.04 -36.95
N LEU A 207 5.27 -36.72 -36.89
CA LEU A 207 5.63 -35.90 -38.06
C LEU A 207 7.00 -36.28 -38.61
N GLU A 208 7.98 -36.57 -37.75
CA GLU A 208 9.31 -37.00 -38.16
C GLU A 208 9.28 -38.39 -38.83
N GLU A 209 8.50 -39.33 -38.29
CA GLU A 209 8.28 -40.65 -38.90
C GLU A 209 7.61 -40.52 -40.27
N GLN A 210 6.52 -39.76 -40.39
CA GLN A 210 5.86 -39.50 -41.67
C GLN A 210 6.80 -38.86 -42.70
N ARG A 211 7.66 -37.94 -42.26
CA ARG A 211 8.66 -37.32 -43.12
C ARG A 211 9.68 -38.33 -43.62
N LYS A 212 10.20 -39.20 -42.75
CA LYS A 212 11.16 -40.27 -43.12
C LYS A 212 10.54 -41.25 -44.11
N ASP A 213 9.29 -41.66 -43.87
CA ASP A 213 8.58 -42.58 -44.76
C ASP A 213 8.33 -41.94 -46.14
N SER A 214 7.94 -40.66 -46.18
CA SER A 214 7.76 -39.92 -47.43
C SER A 214 9.08 -39.73 -48.19
N GLU A 215 10.17 -39.42 -47.50
CA GLU A 215 11.51 -39.31 -48.10
C GLU A 215 11.98 -40.66 -48.68
N GLN A 216 11.68 -41.77 -47.99
CA GLN A 216 12.00 -43.12 -48.44
C GLN A 216 11.21 -43.50 -49.69
N GLN A 217 9.89 -43.29 -49.68
CA GLN A 217 9.04 -43.51 -50.87
C GLN A 217 9.52 -42.69 -52.06
N ARG A 218 9.96 -41.45 -51.85
CA ARG A 218 10.50 -40.59 -52.90
C ARG A 218 11.81 -41.14 -53.48
N LYS A 219 12.69 -41.69 -52.65
CA LYS A 219 13.93 -42.35 -53.10
C LYS A 219 13.61 -43.59 -53.92
N GLU A 220 12.75 -44.47 -53.42
CA GLU A 220 12.35 -45.70 -54.12
C GLU A 220 11.67 -45.38 -55.46
N SER A 221 10.77 -44.40 -55.50
CA SER A 221 10.13 -43.95 -56.75
C SER A 221 11.14 -43.40 -57.75
N LYS A 222 12.15 -42.65 -57.29
CA LYS A 222 13.23 -42.16 -58.14
C LYS A 222 14.08 -43.30 -58.69
N GLU A 223 14.44 -44.27 -57.87
CA GLU A 223 15.19 -45.47 -58.30
C GLU A 223 14.41 -46.29 -59.33
N GLN A 224 13.09 -46.44 -59.15
CA GLN A 224 12.22 -47.09 -60.12
C GLN A 224 12.20 -46.34 -61.46
N LEU A 225 12.09 -45.01 -61.43
CA LEU A 225 12.17 -44.17 -62.63
C LEU A 225 13.51 -44.31 -63.35
N ASP A 226 14.63 -44.25 -62.61
CA ASP A 226 15.97 -44.40 -63.16
C ASP A 226 16.16 -45.78 -63.82
N ARG A 227 15.63 -46.85 -63.19
CA ARG A 227 15.65 -48.22 -63.74
C ARG A 227 14.83 -48.35 -65.02
N LEU A 228 13.65 -47.72 -65.08
CA LEU A 228 12.83 -47.67 -66.30
C LEU A 228 13.55 -46.92 -67.42
N LEU A 229 14.17 -45.78 -67.11
CA LEU A 229 14.93 -44.97 -68.06
C LEU A 229 16.12 -45.75 -68.65
N ALA A 230 16.82 -46.53 -67.83
CA ALA A 230 17.91 -47.40 -68.26
C ALA A 230 17.44 -48.52 -69.22
N MET A 231 16.26 -49.11 -68.99
CA MET A 231 15.69 -50.11 -69.91
C MET A 231 15.31 -49.53 -71.28
N VAL A 232 14.76 -48.32 -71.30
CA VAL A 232 14.37 -47.62 -72.55
C VAL A 232 15.59 -47.17 -73.36
N THR A 233 16.64 -46.70 -72.68
CA THR A 233 17.89 -46.25 -73.34
C THR A 233 18.82 -47.40 -73.72
N GLY A 234 18.83 -48.49 -72.95
CA GLY A 234 19.57 -49.72 -73.26
C GLY A 234 19.00 -50.51 -74.45
N SER A 235 17.67 -50.50 -74.65
CA SER A 235 17.04 -51.15 -75.80
C SER A 235 17.36 -50.47 -77.14
N LYS A 236 17.69 -49.17 -77.14
CA LYS A 236 18.08 -48.43 -78.37
C LYS A 236 19.50 -48.73 -78.87
N ARG A 237 20.31 -49.51 -78.15
CA ARG A 237 21.69 -49.86 -78.56
C ARG A 237 21.85 -51.25 -79.20
N ILE A 238 20.78 -52.02 -79.30
CA ILE A 238 20.81 -53.40 -79.84
C ILE A 238 20.18 -53.49 -81.24
N GLU A 239 19.52 -52.43 -81.73
CA GLU A 239 19.06 -52.32 -83.12
C GLU A 239 19.87 -51.24 -83.88
N SER A 240 21.11 -51.56 -84.23
CA SER A 240 21.80 -50.98 -85.39
C SER A 240 22.96 -51.87 -85.84
#